data_AF-A0A524QU68-F1
#
_entry.id   AF-A0A524QU68-F1
#
_cell.length_a   1.000
_cell.length_b   1.000
_cell.length_c   1.000
_cell.angle_alpha   90.00
_cell.angle_beta   90.00
_cell.angle_gamma   90.00
#
_symmetry.space_group_name_H-M   'P 1'
#
loop_
_entity.id
_entity.type
_entity.pdbx_description
1 polymer ?
#
loop_
_entity_poly.entity_id
_entity_poly.type
_entity_poly.pdbx_seq_one_letter_code
_entity_poly.pdbx_strand_id
1 'polypeptide(L)' 'MGTIVRLALRLRFIVVALSVVLILLGPRLLRNAPMDVFPEFAPPRVEIQTEAPGLSTDDVEALITVPIENAVIGTPWV' A
#
# COMPACT_ATOMS: atom_id res chain seq x y z
N MET A 1 -23.78 -16.18 25.68
CA MET A 1 -24.32 -15.72 24.38
C MET A 1 -25.41 -14.63 24.45
N GLY A 2 -26.27 -14.57 25.47
CA GLY A 2 -27.37 -13.57 25.48
C GLY A 2 -27.04 -12.16 26.04
N THR A 3 -25.86 -11.95 26.63
CA THR A 3 -25.56 -10.71 27.38
C THR A 3 -25.45 -9.49 26.47
N ILE A 4 -24.85 -9.63 25.29
CA ILE A 4 -24.69 -8.53 24.32
C ILE A 4 -26.05 -8.09 23.78
N VAL A 5 -26.90 -9.04 23.41
CA VAL A 5 -28.26 -8.76 22.92
C VAL A 5 -29.11 -8.10 24.01
N ARG A 6 -29.01 -8.59 25.25
CA ARG A 6 -29.73 -8.01 26.39
C ARG A 6 -29.30 -6.58 26.68
N LEU A 7 -28.00 -6.28 26.56
CA LEU A 7 -27.46 -4.93 26.71
C LEU A 7 -27.91 -4.00 25.57
N ALA A 8 -27.91 -4.48 24.32
CA ALA A 8 -28.38 -3.73 23.16
C ALA A 8 -29.87 -3.37 23.28
N LEU A 9 -30.71 -4.29 23.76
CA LEU A 9 -32.14 -4.05 24.00
C LEU A 9 -32.37 -3.08 25.17
N ARG A 10 -31.58 -3.16 26.24
CA ARG A 10 -31.66 -2.24 27.38
C ARG A 10 -31.28 -0.80 27.00
N LEU A 11 -30.29 -0.63 26.13
CA LEU A 11 -29.77 0.66 25.68
C LEU A 11 -30.24 1.01 24.26
N ARG A 12 -31.46 0.60 23.89
CA ARG A 12 -32.00 0.72 22.52
C ARG A 12 -31.85 2.11 21.88
N PHE A 13 -32.01 3.18 22.66
CA PHE A 13 -31.88 4.54 22.15
C PHE A 13 -30.43 4.90 21.79
N ILE A 14 -29.46 4.42 22.57
CA ILE A 14 -28.02 4.59 22.28
C ILE A 14 -27.66 3.81 21.02
N VAL A 15 -28.16 2.58 20.89
CA VAL A 15 -27.92 1.74 19.70
C VAL A 15 -28.47 2.44 18.46
N VAL A 16 -29.71 2.92 18.49
CA VAL A 16 -30.32 3.65 17.37
C VAL A 16 -29.54 4.94 17.05
N ALA A 17 -29.14 5.71 18.05
CA ALA A 17 -28.34 6.91 17.85
C ALA A 17 -27.00 6.60 17.14
N LEU A 18 -26.28 5.57 17.60
CA LEU A 18 -25.05 5.10 16.97
C LEU A 18 -25.29 4.62 15.53
N SER A 19 -26.38 3.90 15.27
CA SER A 19 -26.76 3.49 13.91
C SER A 19 -27.01 4.69 13.00
N VAL A 20 -27.71 5.72 13.48
CA VAL A 20 -27.94 6.96 12.70
C VAL A 20 -26.61 7.66 12.41
N VAL A 21 -25.74 7.79 13.40
CA VAL A 21 -24.40 8.36 13.23
C VAL A 21 -23.61 7.61 12.15
N LEU A 22 -23.61 6.27 12.17
CA LEU A 22 -22.96 5.45 11.15
C LEU A 22 -23.55 5.66 9.75
N ILE A 23 -24.88 5.75 9.62
CA ILE A 23 -25.55 6.00 8.34
C ILE A 23 -25.19 7.38 7.78
N LEU A 24 -25.00 8.39 8.63
CA LEU A 24 -24.64 9.74 8.22
C LEU A 24 -23.15 9.88 7.86
N LEU A 25 -22.26 9.22 8.61
CA LEU A 25 -20.81 9.27 8.38
C LEU A 25 -20.37 8.35 7.23
N GLY A 26 -20.97 7.17 7.10
CA GLY A 26 -20.59 6.16 6.11
C GLY A 26 -20.45 6.71 4.67
N PRO A 27 -21.44 7.44 4.13
CA PRO A 27 -21.36 8.00 2.78
C PRO A 27 -20.20 8.98 2.60
N ARG A 28 -19.83 9.73 3.64
CA ARG A 28 -18.69 10.65 3.59
C ARG A 28 -17.36 9.91 3.48
N LEU A 29 -17.23 8.76 4.15
CA LEU A 29 -16.06 7.90 4.03
C LEU A 29 -16.03 7.20 2.66
N LEU A 30 -17.16 6.65 2.21
CA LEU A 30 -17.25 5.96 0.92
C LEU A 30 -16.91 6.86 -0.27
N ARG A 31 -17.32 8.14 -0.26
CA ARG A 31 -17.01 9.08 -1.34
C ARG A 31 -15.52 9.37 -1.53
N ASN A 32 -14.74 9.26 -0.46
CA ASN A 32 -13.30 9.53 -0.48
C ASN A 32 -12.47 8.24 -0.47
N ALA A 33 -13.12 7.07 -0.47
CA ALA A 33 -12.41 5.80 -0.50
C ALA A 33 -11.72 5.65 -1.87
N PRO A 34 -10.39 5.46 -1.89
CA PRO A 34 -9.68 5.23 -3.14
C PRO A 34 -10.20 3.92 -3.75
N MET A 35 -10.74 4.02 -4.96
CA MET A 35 -11.13 2.84 -5.73
C MET A 35 -10.03 2.56 -6.73
N ASP A 36 -9.33 1.44 -6.54
CA ASP A 36 -8.41 0.92 -7.53
C ASP A 36 -9.05 -0.26 -8.29
N VAL A 37 -8.80 -0.32 -9.59
CA VAL A 37 -9.32 -1.38 -10.48
C VAL A 37 -8.55 -2.67 -10.25
N PHE A 38 -7.30 -2.57 -9.83
CA PHE A 38 -6.45 -3.70 -9.50
C PHE A 38 -5.79 -3.46 -8.15
N PRO A 39 -5.76 -4.44 -7.24
CA PRO A 39 -4.87 -4.31 -6.09
C PRO A 39 -3.41 -4.34 -6.58
N GLU A 40 -2.51 -3.72 -5.81
CA GLU A 40 -1.08 -3.74 -6.10
C GLU A 40 -0.54 -5.17 -5.94
N PHE A 41 -0.32 -5.86 -7.06
CA PHE A 41 0.31 -7.18 -7.10
C PHE A 41 1.81 -7.12 -7.39
N ALA A 42 2.33 -5.94 -7.75
CA ALA A 42 3.73 -5.79 -8.10
C ALA A 42 4.57 -5.81 -6.82
N PRO A 43 5.56 -6.72 -6.70
CA PRO A 43 6.55 -6.59 -5.64
C PRO A 43 7.27 -5.23 -5.79
N PRO A 44 7.66 -4.57 -4.69
CA PRO A 44 8.41 -3.32 -4.78
C PRO A 44 9.70 -3.58 -5.54
N ARG A 45 9.89 -2.86 -6.65
CA ARG A 45 11.07 -2.97 -7.52
C ARG A 45 11.76 -1.62 -7.62
N VAL A 46 13.08 -1.64 -7.49
CA VAL A 46 13.95 -0.48 -7.75
C VAL A 46 14.63 -0.72 -9.10
N GLU A 47 14.59 0.28 -9.98
CA GLU A 47 15.23 0.22 -11.29
C GLU A 47 16.26 1.33 -11.43
N ILE A 48 17.48 0.95 -11.80
CA ILE A 48 18.61 1.87 -12.01
C ILE A 48 18.95 1.82 -13.50
N GLN A 49 18.65 2.90 -14.21
CA GLN A 49 19.00 3.05 -15.63
C GLN A 49 20.14 4.06 -15.75
N THR A 50 21.17 3.69 -16.51
CA THR A 50 22.32 4.55 -16.77
C THR A 50 22.56 4.63 -18.27
N GLU A 51 22.71 5.85 -18.77
CA GLU A 51 23.05 6.09 -20.17
C GLU A 51 24.57 6.19 -20.33
N ALA A 52 25.12 5.36 -21.22
CA ALA A 52 26.55 5.24 -21.45
C ALA A 52 26.91 5.34 -22.94
N PRO A 53 26.61 6.47 -23.61
CA PRO A 53 26.85 6.60 -25.04
C PRO A 53 28.34 6.64 -25.36
N GLY A 54 28.75 5.87 -26.37
CA GLY A 54 30.14 5.82 -26.85
C GLY A 54 31.05 4.81 -26.12
N LEU A 55 30.55 4.13 -25.10
CA LEU A 55 31.22 2.96 -24.51
C LEU A 55 30.83 1.68 -25.24
N SER A 56 31.77 0.73 -25.32
CA SER A 56 31.46 -0.61 -25.80
C SER A 56 30.66 -1.38 -24.75
N THR A 57 29.95 -2.44 -25.16
CA THR A 57 29.14 -3.25 -24.22
C THR A 57 29.97 -3.78 -23.05
N ASP A 58 31.19 -4.24 -23.32
CA ASP A 58 32.08 -4.79 -22.29
C ASP A 58 32.54 -3.72 -21.30
N ASP A 59 32.80 -2.50 -21.80
CA ASP A 59 33.17 -1.37 -20.95
C ASP A 59 31.99 -0.90 -20.08
N VAL A 60 30.76 -0.93 -20.61
CA VAL A 60 29.56 -0.60 -19.81
C VAL A 60 29.37 -1.60 -18.67
N GLU A 61 29.54 -2.90 -18.93
CA GLU A 61 29.44 -3.92 -17.88
C GLU A 61 30.52 -3.72 -16.81
N ALA A 62 31.78 -3.63 -17.23
CA ALA A 62 32.92 -3.57 -16.31
C ALA A 62 32.99 -2.27 -15.50
N LEU A 63 32.63 -1.14 -16.12
CA LEU A 63 32.81 0.19 -15.52
C LEU A 63 31.55 0.74 -14.86
N ILE A 64 30.36 0.25 -15.24
CA ILE A 64 29.08 0.83 -14.78
C ILE A 64 28.24 -0.23 -14.08
N THR A 65 27.86 -1.31 -14.79
CA THR A 65 26.92 -2.31 -14.26
C THR A 65 27.48 -3.04 -13.04
N VAL A 66 28.67 -3.66 -13.15
CA VAL A 66 29.27 -4.45 -12.07
C VAL A 66 29.56 -3.62 -10.81
N PRO A 67 30.11 -2.39 -10.91
CA PRO A 67 30.28 -1.54 -9.73
C PRO A 67 28.95 -1.16 -9.05
N ILE A 68 27.90 -0.86 -9.82
CA ILE A 68 26.58 -0.52 -9.28
C ILE A 68 25.94 -1.73 -8.60
N GLU A 69 26.00 -2.92 -9.22
CA GLU A 69 25.51 -4.15 -8.60
C GLU A 69 26.22 -4.42 -7.28
N ASN A 70 27.55 -4.36 -7.25
CA ASN A 70 28.33 -4.56 -6.04
C ASN A 70 28.02 -3.53 -4.94
N ALA A 71 27.73 -2.29 -5.31
CA ALA A 71 27.37 -1.25 -4.34
C ALA A 71 25.97 -1.46 -3.73
N VAL A 72 25.06 -2.09 -4.49
CA VAL A 72 23.69 -2.38 -4.06
C VAL A 72 23.58 -3.73 -3.33
N ILE A 73 24.52 -4.66 -3.57
CA ILE A 73 24.57 -5.93 -2.83
C ILE A 73 24.62 -5.66 -1.32
N GLY A 74 23.60 -6.17 -0.61
CA GLY A 74 23.51 -6.09 0.85
C GLY A 74 22.72 -4.90 1.39
N THR A 75 22.13 -4.05 0.55
CA THR A 75 21.18 -3.03 1.04
C THR A 75 19.89 -3.69 1.52
N PRO A 76 19.45 -3.45 2.77
CA PRO A 76 18.19 -4.00 3.27
C PRO A 76 17.01 -3.56 2.40
N TRP A 77 16.09 -4.48 2.11
CA TRP A 77 14.88 -4.25 1.30
C TRP A 77 15.09 -4.04 -0.22
N VAL A 78 16.28 -4.31 -0.74
CA VAL A 78 16.61 -4.39 -2.18
C VAL A 78 17.10 -5.80 -2.52
#